data_AF-A0A3L8PWV8-F1
#
_entry.id   AF-A0A3L8PWV8-F1
#
_cell.length_a   1.000
_cell.length_b   1.000
_cell.length_c   1.000
_cell.angle_alpha   90.00
_cell.angle_beta   90.00
_cell.angle_gamma   90.00
#
_symmetry.space_group_name_H-M   'P 1'
#
loop_
_entity.id
_entity.type
_entity.pdbx_description
1 polymer ?
#
loop_
_entity_poly.entity_id
_entity_poly.type
_entity_poly.pdbx_seq_one_letter_code
_entity_poly.pdbx_strand_id
1 'polypeptide(L)' 'MNDSVGHQLIDAINQKMPFGKYAGTPLLLLPEPYLVWFKQKGFPNGKLGEQLALMYEIKLNGLESELMCFLHSK' A
#
# COMPACT_ATOMS: atom_id res chain seq x y z
N MET A 1 12.41 -13.45 -16.38
CA MET A 1 12.46 -12.02 -15.97
C MET A 1 11.11 -11.56 -15.41
N ASN A 2 10.28 -12.45 -14.83
CA ASN A 2 8.93 -12.12 -14.36
C ASN A 2 8.79 -12.14 -12.83
N ASP A 3 9.90 -12.42 -12.12
CA ASP A 3 9.93 -12.69 -10.68
C ASP A 3 10.11 -11.42 -9.83
N SER A 4 10.40 -10.28 -10.48
CA SER A 4 10.65 -9.00 -9.80
C SER A 4 9.37 -8.28 -9.36
N VAL A 5 8.27 -8.45 -10.10
CA VAL A 5 7.01 -7.73 -9.83
C VAL A 5 6.33 -8.26 -8.57
N GLY A 6 6.29 -9.58 -8.39
CA GLY A 6 5.70 -10.22 -7.21
C GLY A 6 6.37 -9.79 -5.91
N HIS A 7 7.70 -9.72 -5.89
CA HIS A 7 8.46 -9.27 -4.72
C HIS A 7 8.17 -7.80 -4.37
N GLN A 8 8.08 -6.92 -5.37
CA GLN A 8 7.78 -5.51 -5.14
C GLN A 8 6.38 -5.28 -4.55
N LEU A 9 5.38 -6.08 -4.97
CA LEU A 9 4.04 -6.03 -4.41
C LEU A 9 4.01 -6.48 -2.95
N ILE A 10 4.66 -7.60 -2.62
CA ILE A 10 4.73 -8.11 -1.24
C ILE A 10 5.46 -7.12 -0.33
N ASP A 11 6.55 -6.51 -0.82
CA ASP A 11 7.24 -5.43 -0.11
C ASP A 11 6.33 -4.23 0.13
N ALA A 12 5.53 -3.83 -0.87
CA ALA A 12 4.60 -2.71 -0.75
C ALA A 12 3.49 -2.98 0.28
N ILE A 13 2.91 -4.19 0.26
CA ILE A 13 1.87 -4.62 1.20
C ILE A 13 2.37 -4.52 2.64
N ASN A 14 3.59 -5.02 2.89
CA ASN A 14 4.18 -5.12 4.21
C ASN A 14 4.96 -3.86 4.65
N GLN A 15 5.20 -2.93 3.74
CA GLN A 15 5.85 -1.67 4.04
C GLN A 15 5.06 -0.95 5.14
N LYS A 16 5.76 -0.49 6.18
CA LYS A 16 5.12 0.30 7.22
C LYS A 16 5.09 1.76 6.80
N MET A 17 3.95 2.39 7.01
CA MET A 17 3.81 3.83 6.80
C MET A 17 4.83 4.57 7.70
N PRO A 18 5.71 5.41 7.14
CA PRO A 18 6.81 6.00 7.92
C PRO A 18 6.39 7.23 8.74
N PHE A 19 5.22 7.82 8.48
CA PHE A 19 4.76 9.05 9.13
C PHE A 19 3.23 9.18 9.15
N GLY A 20 2.75 10.23 9.81
CA GLY A 20 1.33 10.58 9.85
C GLY A 20 0.52 9.76 10.84
N LYS A 21 -0.80 9.82 10.73
CA LYS A 21 -1.75 9.19 11.67
C LYS A 21 -1.57 7.67 11.77
N TYR A 22 -1.19 7.02 10.67
CA TYR A 22 -1.05 5.56 10.58
C TYR A 22 0.41 5.12 10.57
N ALA A 23 1.33 5.92 11.13
CA ALA A 23 2.73 5.54 11.21
C ALA A 23 2.92 4.16 11.88
N GLY A 24 3.73 3.30 11.28
CA GLY A 24 3.95 1.93 11.74
C GLY A 24 2.93 0.90 11.25
N THR A 25 1.83 1.33 10.62
CA THR A 25 0.82 0.45 10.03
C THR A 25 1.26 -0.01 8.63
N PRO A 26 1.11 -1.31 8.28
CA PRO A 26 1.31 -1.80 6.92
C PRO A 26 0.47 -1.03 5.89
N LEU A 27 1.01 -0.75 4.69
CA LEU A 27 0.31 0.06 3.69
C LEU A 27 -1.02 -0.57 3.25
N LEU A 28 -1.11 -1.90 3.18
CA LEU A 28 -2.36 -2.60 2.83
C LEU A 28 -3.49 -2.31 3.85
N LEU A 29 -3.14 -2.13 5.13
CA LEU A 29 -4.10 -1.87 6.21
C LEU A 29 -4.51 -0.40 6.33
N LEU A 30 -3.98 0.48 5.47
CA LEU A 30 -4.40 1.88 5.45
C LEU A 30 -5.87 2.00 5.04
N PRO A 31 -6.69 2.80 5.72
CA PRO A 31 -8.08 2.98 5.31
C PRO A 31 -8.20 3.61 3.92
N GLU A 32 -9.17 3.17 3.11
CA GLU A 32 -9.41 3.75 1.79
C GLU A 32 -9.59 5.29 1.81
N PRO A 33 -10.33 5.90 2.75
CA PRO A 33 -10.45 7.35 2.81
C PRO A 33 -9.11 8.08 2.97
N TYR A 34 -8.13 7.43 3.61
CA TYR A 34 -6.79 7.97 3.78
C TYR A 34 -6.01 7.98 2.45
N LEU A 35 -6.15 6.92 1.67
CA LEU A 35 -5.54 6.84 0.33
C LEU A 35 -6.24 7.78 -0.66
N VAL A 36 -7.56 7.92 -0.59
CA VAL A 36 -8.33 8.90 -1.38
C VAL A 36 -7.86 10.33 -1.07
N TRP A 37 -7.65 10.66 0.20
CA TRP A 37 -7.12 11.97 0.59
C TRP A 37 -5.75 12.24 -0.04
N PHE A 38 -4.84 11.25 -0.04
CA PHE A 38 -3.57 11.35 -0.74
C PHE A 38 -3.74 11.48 -2.26
N LYS A 39 -4.64 10.73 -2.89
CA LYS A 39 -4.94 10.89 -4.32
C LYS A 39 -5.39 12.31 -4.68
N GLN A 40 -6.21 12.94 -3.81
CA GLN A 40 -6.66 14.31 -4.02
C GLN A 40 -5.56 15.36 -3.79
N LYS A 41 -4.64 15.12 -2.85
CA LYS A 41 -3.54 16.02 -2.52
C LYS A 41 -2.28 15.80 -3.36
N GLY A 42 -2.15 14.63 -3.98
CA GLY A 42 -0.93 14.11 -4.58
C GLY A 42 -0.21 13.14 -3.64
N PHE A 43 0.21 12.00 -4.19
CA PHE A 43 1.09 11.07 -3.48
C PHE A 43 2.49 11.68 -3.32
N PRO A 44 3.22 11.35 -2.23
CA PRO A 44 4.61 11.80 -2.07
C PRO A 44 5.49 11.27 -3.20
N ASN A 45 6.52 11.99 -3.61
CA ASN A 45 7.41 11.51 -4.66
C ASN A 45 8.24 10.29 -4.20
N GLY A 46 8.62 9.46 -5.17
CA GLY A 46 9.46 8.28 -4.97
C GLY A 46 8.69 7.03 -4.57
N LYS A 47 9.44 6.00 -4.11
CA LYS A 47 8.93 4.64 -3.89
C LYS A 47 7.66 4.59 -3.02
N LEU A 48 7.59 5.40 -1.96
CA LEU A 48 6.43 5.39 -1.07
C LEU A 48 5.15 5.85 -1.78
N GLY A 49 5.23 6.87 -2.63
CA GLY A 49 4.06 7.33 -3.38
C GLY A 49 3.56 6.33 -4.38
N GLU A 50 4.48 5.68 -5.09
CA GLU A 50 4.16 4.57 -6.01
C GLU A 50 3.45 3.43 -5.26
N GLN A 51 3.95 3.07 -4.08
CA GLN A 51 3.33 2.04 -3.23
C GLN A 51 1.94 2.46 -2.72
N LEU A 52 1.76 3.72 -2.32
CA LEU A 52 0.47 4.25 -1.88
C LEU A 52 -0.56 4.32 -3.03
N ALA A 53 -0.12 4.70 -4.22
CA ALA A 53 -0.94 4.69 -5.43
C ALA A 53 -1.39 3.26 -5.77
N LEU A 54 -0.47 2.30 -5.68
CA LEU A 54 -0.78 0.88 -5.86
C LEU A 54 -1.79 0.37 -4.81
N MET A 55 -1.62 0.72 -3.53
CA MET A 55 -2.60 0.36 -2.49
C MET A 55 -3.97 0.97 -2.76
N TYR A 56 -4.01 2.20 -3.28
CA TYR A 56 -5.25 2.84 -3.66
C TYR A 56 -5.96 2.08 -4.78
N GLU A 57 -5.24 1.67 -5.82
CA GLU A 57 -5.80 0.88 -6.92
C GLU A 57 -6.30 -0.49 -6.45
N ILE A 58 -5.54 -1.17 -5.58
CA ILE A 58 -5.95 -2.45 -4.97
C ILE A 58 -7.29 -2.31 -4.25
N LYS A 59 -7.45 -1.27 -3.42
CA LYS A 59 -8.68 -1.04 -2.66
C LYS A 59 -9.84 -0.64 -3.56
N LEU A 60 -9.58 0.23 -4.55
CA LEU A 60 -10.58 0.64 -5.53
C LEU A 60 -11.16 -0.55 -6.30
N ASN A 61 -10.34 -1.58 -6.57
CA ASN A 61 -10.76 -2.80 -7.25
C ASN A 61 -11.25 -3.90 -6.29
N GLY A 62 -11.26 -3.67 -4.97
CA GLY A 62 -11.68 -4.65 -3.98
C GLY A 62 -10.74 -5.85 -3.81
N LEU A 63 -9.47 -5.74 -4.26
CA LEU A 63 -8.49 -6.83 -4.21
C LEU A 63 -7.76 -6.95 -2.86
N GLU A 64 -8.13 -6.12 -1.88
CA GLU A 64 -7.49 -6.12 -0.55
C GLU A 64 -7.60 -7.48 0.15
N SER A 65 -8.77 -8.11 0.11
CA SER A 65 -9.03 -9.39 0.80
C SER A 65 -8.12 -10.51 0.30
N GLU A 66 -7.86 -10.57 -1.00
CA GLU A 66 -6.98 -11.56 -1.61
C GLU A 66 -5.52 -11.36 -1.19
N LEU A 67 -5.14 -10.11 -0.95
CA LEU A 67 -3.78 -9.73 -0.57
C LEU A 67 -3.53 -9.83 0.94
N MET A 68 -4.57 -9.97 1.76
CA MET A 68 -4.41 -10.12 3.22
C MET A 68 -3.57 -11.33 3.60
N CYS A 69 -3.58 -12.41 2.80
CA CYS A 69 -2.75 -13.60 3.05
C CYS A 69 -1.24 -13.30 3.02
N PHE A 70 -0.82 -12.22 2.34
CA PHE A 70 0.58 -11.81 2.23
C PHE A 70 1.01 -10.81 3.31
N LEU A 71 0.12 -10.44 4.25
CA LEU A 71 0.53 -9.69 5.44
C LEU A 71 1.35 -10.62 6.35
N HIS A 72 2.60 -10.27 6.58
CA HIS A 72 3.41 -10.92 7.59
C HIS A 72 2.89 -10.53 8.98
N SER A 73 1.99 -11.35 9.53
CA SER A 73 1.65 -11.32 10.95
C SER A 73 2.84 -11.87 11.72
N LYS A 74 3.47 -11.02 12.53
CA LYS A 74 4.45 -11.46 13.53
C LYS A 74 3.72 -11.93 14.79
#